data_AF-A0A956FHN0-F1
#
_entry.id   AF-A0A956FHN0-F1
#
_cell.length_a   1.000
_cell.length_b   1.000
_cell.length_c   1.000
_cell.angle_alpha   90.00
_cell.angle_beta   90.00
_cell.angle_gamma   90.00
#
_symmetry.space_group_name_H-M   'P 1'
#
loop_
_entity.id
_entity.type
_entity.pdbx_description
1 polymer ?
#
loop_
_entity_poly.entity_id
_entity_poly.type
_entity_poly.pdbx_seq_one_letter_code
_entity_poly.pdbx_strand_id
1 'polypeptide(L)'
;MAGAGGRSAVAVGLVARVVLAGCAPAHESRPPEPAAAREPAPVEPSLDDQITRDIARNTWLLENGDEDDRLHARLGLAWAYERRAYQSFEKESAAGEGIDHDDPAARERFDAREQEIQGERDDFLERAVAEYREVLAASGPLALRLRAEARYGLAGLLEVQHRPVEAMALLEQLIRDDPEHPLATAARLTLGDRAFEEQRIDDARAAYRAVMEAGKPNERLYARYKLGWISLNTDDPQDALEQWTQVVLEGRVIPEGEVLARQAARDCVLAYLQVGRPEQAGVFFSRLHPELASALLQKLAQRYRDEGRPDDAAMVLGAPAGAFGR
;
A
#
# COMPACT_ATOMS: atom_id res chain seq x y z
N MET A 1 -8.09 4.21 -25.25
CA MET A 1 -6.84 4.29 -24.46
C MET A 1 -6.83 5.57 -23.63
N ALA A 2 -7.62 5.60 -22.56
CA ALA A 2 -7.75 6.75 -21.67
C ALA A 2 -7.21 6.38 -20.29
N GLY A 3 -6.50 7.31 -19.65
CA GLY A 3 -5.61 7.06 -18.54
C GLY A 3 -6.33 6.58 -17.27
N ALA A 4 -5.89 5.43 -16.78
CA ALA A 4 -6.18 4.93 -15.43
C ALA A 4 -4.92 4.86 -14.54
N GLY A 5 -3.73 5.19 -15.07
CA GLY A 5 -2.45 5.05 -14.37
C GLY A 5 -2.10 6.14 -13.35
N GLY A 6 -2.85 7.25 -13.31
CA GLY A 6 -2.43 8.44 -12.55
C GLY A 6 -2.87 8.51 -11.07
N ARG A 7 -3.77 7.64 -10.61
CA ARG A 7 -4.34 7.72 -9.25
C ARG A 7 -4.02 6.53 -8.35
N SER A 8 -3.32 5.52 -8.87
CA SER A 8 -3.01 4.30 -8.13
C SER A 8 -1.70 4.38 -7.33
N ALA A 9 -0.73 5.20 -7.74
CA ALA A 9 0.61 5.21 -7.14
C ALA A 9 0.63 5.82 -5.71
N VAL A 10 -0.17 6.86 -5.46
CA VAL A 10 -0.19 7.56 -4.15
C VAL A 10 -0.96 6.74 -3.09
N ALA A 11 -2.02 6.02 -3.49
CA ALA A 11 -2.81 5.22 -2.57
C ALA A 11 -2.15 3.87 -2.21
N VAL A 12 -1.35 3.30 -3.12
CA VAL A 12 -0.63 2.03 -2.88
C VAL A 12 0.60 2.25 -1.97
N GLY A 13 1.32 3.36 -2.12
CA GLY A 13 2.42 3.72 -1.20
C GLY A 13 1.96 3.93 0.25
N LEU A 14 0.72 4.39 0.45
CA LEU A 14 0.09 4.53 1.76
C LEU A 14 -0.27 3.16 2.36
N VAL A 15 -0.81 2.24 1.55
CA VAL A 15 -1.18 0.88 2.00
C VAL A 15 0.05 0.05 2.36
N ALA A 16 1.17 0.20 1.64
CA ALA A 16 2.43 -0.48 1.98
C ALA A 16 3.02 -0.03 3.34
N ARG A 17 2.84 1.24 3.72
CA ARG A 17 3.26 1.75 5.04
C ARG A 17 2.29 1.38 6.16
N VAL A 18 0.98 1.31 5.90
CA VAL A 18 -0.01 0.85 6.89
C VAL A 18 0.20 -0.64 7.24
N VAL A 19 0.63 -1.48 6.29
CA VAL A 19 0.92 -2.91 6.53
C VAL A 19 2.17 -3.12 7.41
N LEU A 20 3.12 -2.17 7.44
CA LEU A 20 4.32 -2.24 8.31
C LEU A 20 4.14 -1.56 9.67
N ALA A 21 3.08 -0.78 9.88
CA ALA A 21 2.76 -0.16 11.17
C ALA A 21 2.21 -1.16 12.23
N GLY A 22 2.01 -2.42 11.86
CA GLY A 22 1.34 -3.45 12.68
C GLY A 22 2.24 -4.39 13.49
N CYS A 23 3.45 -3.99 13.91
CA CYS A 23 4.26 -4.78 14.85
C CYS A 23 4.21 -4.21 16.27
N ALA A 24 3.05 -4.33 16.92
CA ALA A 24 2.97 -4.32 18.38
C ALA A 24 2.79 -5.78 18.85
N PRO A 25 3.48 -6.24 19.92
CA PRO A 25 3.34 -7.61 20.40
C PRO A 25 1.92 -7.84 20.95
N ALA A 26 1.30 -8.94 20.54
CA ALA A 26 0.01 -9.38 21.05
C ALA A 26 0.13 -9.73 22.56
N HIS A 27 -0.56 -8.99 23.42
CA HIS A 27 -0.71 -9.33 24.83
C HIS A 27 -1.70 -10.50 24.99
N GLU A 28 -1.24 -11.62 25.55
CA GLU A 28 -2.07 -12.77 25.91
C GLU A 28 -3.19 -12.37 26.90
N SER A 29 -4.42 -12.77 26.58
CA SER A 29 -5.61 -12.46 27.37
C SER A 29 -5.72 -13.34 28.62
N ARG A 30 -5.57 -12.74 29.81
CA ARG A 30 -5.80 -13.40 31.11
C ARG A 30 -7.31 -13.40 31.45
N PRO A 31 -7.88 -14.46 32.06
CA PRO A 31 -9.29 -14.52 32.43
C PRO A 31 -9.66 -13.47 33.51
N PRO A 32 -10.93 -13.03 33.57
CA PRO A 32 -11.32 -11.87 34.38
C PRO A 32 -11.40 -12.18 35.88
N GLU A 33 -10.67 -11.39 36.68
CA GLU A 33 -10.87 -11.31 38.14
C GLU A 33 -12.12 -10.48 38.50
N PRO A 34 -12.79 -10.78 39.62
CA PRO A 34 -14.00 -10.10 40.05
C PRO A 34 -13.74 -8.64 40.48
N ALA A 35 -14.74 -7.79 40.22
CA ALA A 35 -14.66 -6.34 40.24
C ALA A 35 -14.38 -5.73 41.64
N ALA A 36 -13.11 -5.51 41.95
CA ALA A 36 -12.68 -4.39 42.79
C ALA A 36 -12.50 -3.14 41.91
N ALA A 37 -12.73 -1.94 42.47
CA ALA A 37 -12.67 -0.66 41.77
C ALA A 37 -11.40 -0.56 40.91
N ARG A 38 -11.56 -0.72 39.58
CA ARG A 38 -10.47 -0.61 38.63
C ARG A 38 -10.02 0.84 38.60
N GLU A 39 -8.75 1.07 38.92
CA GLU A 39 -8.07 2.32 38.52
C GLU A 39 -8.35 2.56 37.04
N PRO A 40 -8.58 3.82 36.61
CA PRO A 40 -8.76 4.10 35.19
C PRO A 40 -7.57 3.52 34.44
N ALA A 41 -7.84 2.76 33.36
CA ALA A 41 -6.79 2.19 32.55
C ALA A 41 -5.79 3.32 32.19
N PRO A 42 -4.47 3.07 32.27
CA PRO A 42 -3.49 4.10 31.98
C PRO A 42 -3.80 4.70 30.60
N VAL A 43 -3.91 6.03 30.54
CA VAL A 43 -4.15 6.72 29.27
C VAL A 43 -3.00 6.38 28.34
N GLU A 44 -3.31 5.67 27.26
CA GLU A 44 -2.30 5.37 26.26
C GLU A 44 -1.74 6.68 25.71
N PRO A 45 -0.41 6.84 25.66
CA PRO A 45 0.21 8.07 25.22
C PRO A 45 -0.13 8.34 23.75
N SER A 46 -0.33 9.61 23.40
CA SER A 46 -0.63 9.98 22.01
C SER A 46 0.51 9.58 21.07
N LEU A 47 0.22 9.44 19.76
CA LEU A 47 1.25 9.17 18.76
C LEU A 47 2.37 10.22 18.78
N ASP A 48 2.01 11.49 19.02
CA ASP A 48 2.95 12.61 19.15
C ASP A 48 3.89 12.41 20.35
N ASP A 49 3.35 11.99 21.50
CA ASP A 49 4.13 11.69 22.71
C ASP A 49 5.02 10.46 22.53
N GLN A 50 4.57 9.48 21.76
CA GLN A 50 5.38 8.30 21.42
C GLN A 50 6.58 8.69 20.55
N ILE A 51 6.35 9.41 19.46
CA ILE A 51 7.42 9.90 18.57
C ILE A 51 8.42 10.76 19.34
N THR A 52 7.94 11.69 20.17
CA THR A 52 8.80 12.58 20.96
C THR A 52 9.68 11.79 21.93
N ARG A 53 9.11 10.78 22.61
CA ARG A 53 9.88 9.91 23.52
C ARG A 53 10.86 9.03 22.77
N ASP A 54 10.51 8.52 21.60
CA ASP A 54 11.43 7.73 20.77
C ASP A 54 12.61 8.57 20.29
N ILE A 55 12.38 9.81 19.83
CA ILE A 55 13.46 10.73 19.46
C ILE A 55 14.37 10.98 20.68
N ALA A 56 13.80 11.34 21.82
CA ALA A 56 14.58 11.63 23.03
C ALA A 56 15.41 10.42 23.50
N ARG A 57 14.81 9.22 23.52
CA ARG A 57 15.49 7.97 23.91
C ARG A 57 16.66 7.68 22.98
N ASN A 58 16.42 7.70 21.67
CA ASN A 58 17.47 7.35 20.72
C ASN A 58 18.57 8.42 20.64
N THR A 59 18.25 9.72 20.77
CA THR A 59 19.27 10.77 20.90
C THR A 59 20.16 10.53 22.12
N TRP A 60 19.57 10.18 23.27
CA TRP A 60 20.34 9.87 24.47
C TRP A 60 21.27 8.67 24.28
N LEU A 61 20.78 7.59 23.64
CA LEU A 61 21.59 6.40 23.32
C LEU A 61 22.70 6.73 22.31
N LEU A 62 22.46 7.62 21.36
CA LEU A 62 23.46 8.05 20.38
C LEU A 62 24.64 8.77 21.06
N GLU A 63 24.38 9.52 22.14
CA GLU A 63 25.39 10.25 22.90
C GLU A 63 26.09 9.41 23.98
N ASN A 64 25.33 8.52 24.64
CA ASN A 64 25.77 7.86 25.88
C ASN A 64 25.94 6.34 25.77
N GLY A 65 25.35 5.72 24.74
CA GLY A 65 25.40 4.27 24.53
C GLY A 65 26.76 3.79 24.04
N ASP A 66 26.94 2.47 24.03
CA ASP A 66 28.07 1.82 23.36
C ASP A 66 27.91 1.84 21.82
N GLU A 67 28.83 1.23 21.08
CA GLU A 67 28.80 1.23 19.61
C GLU A 67 27.53 0.58 19.03
N ASP A 68 27.08 -0.52 19.64
CA ASP A 68 25.89 -1.26 19.19
C ASP A 68 24.61 -0.50 19.56
N ASP A 69 24.55 0.09 20.76
CA ASP A 69 23.46 0.97 21.20
C ASP A 69 23.32 2.17 20.26
N ARG A 70 24.43 2.83 19.93
CA ARG A 70 24.43 3.98 19.01
C ARG A 70 23.91 3.58 17.65
N LEU A 71 24.32 2.42 17.13
CA LEU A 71 23.89 1.98 15.81
C LEU A 71 22.40 1.64 15.75
N HIS A 72 21.85 0.98 16.77
CA HIS A 72 20.39 0.80 16.89
C HIS A 72 19.67 2.14 17.06
N ALA A 73 20.25 3.07 17.82
CA ALA A 73 19.68 4.39 18.04
C ALA A 73 19.59 5.19 16.75
N ARG A 74 20.57 5.10 15.84
CA ARG A 74 20.50 5.73 14.52
C ARG A 74 19.31 5.22 13.71
N LEU A 75 19.12 3.90 13.63
CA LEU A 75 17.96 3.33 12.95
C LEU A 75 16.64 3.74 13.60
N GLY A 76 16.60 3.75 14.94
CA GLY A 76 15.45 4.22 15.71
C GLY A 76 15.12 5.70 15.49
N LEU A 77 16.14 6.57 15.39
CA LEU A 77 15.97 7.97 15.03
C LEU A 77 15.42 8.13 13.62
N ALA A 78 15.96 7.37 12.66
CA ALA A 78 15.46 7.38 11.29
C ALA A 78 13.96 7.09 11.25
N TRP A 79 13.51 6.01 11.89
CA TRP A 79 12.08 5.67 11.98
C TRP A 79 11.23 6.72 12.70
N ALA A 80 11.76 7.32 13.78
CA ALA A 80 11.02 8.33 14.52
C ALA A 80 10.85 9.61 13.71
N TYR A 81 11.89 10.03 12.99
CA TYR A 81 11.83 11.18 12.09
C TYR A 81 10.90 10.93 10.89
N GLU A 82 10.92 9.73 10.28
CA GLU A 82 9.96 9.37 9.25
C GLU A 82 8.51 9.50 9.74
N ARG A 83 8.23 8.97 10.93
CA ARG A 83 6.89 9.00 11.51
C ARG A 83 6.45 10.43 11.81
N ARG A 84 7.38 11.27 12.26
CA ARG A 84 7.13 12.71 12.47
C ARG A 84 6.79 13.42 11.17
N ALA A 85 7.57 13.19 10.11
CA ALA A 85 7.32 13.75 8.78
C ALA A 85 5.95 13.32 8.23
N TYR A 86 5.56 12.06 8.40
CA TYR A 86 4.26 11.56 7.96
C TYR A 86 3.10 12.17 8.76
N GLN A 87 3.25 12.30 10.07
CA GLN A 87 2.25 12.96 10.92
C GLN A 87 2.02 14.42 10.51
N SER A 88 3.07 15.12 10.06
CA SER A 88 2.97 16.48 9.51
C SER A 88 2.08 16.52 8.26
N PHE A 89 2.21 15.55 7.35
CA PHE A 89 1.35 15.43 6.16
C PHE A 89 -0.13 15.20 6.50
N GLU A 90 -0.43 14.37 7.51
CA GLU A 90 -1.82 14.18 7.95
C GLU A 90 -2.43 15.47 8.54
N LYS A 91 -1.63 16.24 9.29
CA LYS A 91 -2.04 17.54 9.83
C LYS A 91 -2.31 18.56 8.70
N GLU A 92 -1.50 18.55 7.65
CA GLU A 92 -1.68 19.37 6.44
C GLU A 92 -3.00 19.05 5.74
N SER A 93 -3.24 17.76 5.45
CA SER A 93 -4.47 17.31 4.80
C SER A 93 -5.72 17.67 5.60
N ALA A 94 -5.67 17.51 6.93
CA ALA A 94 -6.79 17.87 7.81
C ALA A 94 -7.00 19.39 7.90
N ALA A 95 -5.93 20.19 7.84
CA ALA A 95 -6.01 21.64 7.87
C ALA A 95 -6.68 22.22 6.61
N GLY A 96 -6.58 21.52 5.48
CA GLY A 96 -7.23 21.91 4.21
C GLY A 96 -8.73 21.62 4.15
N GLU A 97 -9.28 20.83 5.06
CA GLU A 97 -10.71 20.48 5.05
C GLU A 97 -11.58 21.66 5.51
N GLY A 98 -12.56 22.03 4.69
CA GLY A 98 -13.53 23.07 5.03
C GLY A 98 -13.04 24.51 4.83
N ILE A 99 -11.93 24.69 4.13
CA ILE A 99 -11.45 26.01 3.72
C ILE A 99 -12.37 26.59 2.65
N ASP A 100 -12.82 27.82 2.89
CA ASP A 100 -13.47 28.63 1.87
C ASP A 100 -12.42 29.14 0.88
N HIS A 101 -12.27 28.45 -0.24
CA HIS A 101 -11.31 28.81 -1.28
C HIS A 101 -11.69 30.10 -2.03
N ASP A 102 -12.90 30.62 -1.85
CA ASP A 102 -13.34 31.88 -2.43
C ASP A 102 -12.91 33.09 -1.57
N ASP A 103 -12.46 32.89 -0.32
CA ASP A 103 -11.85 33.92 0.53
C ASP A 103 -10.32 33.99 0.34
N PRO A 104 -9.78 35.07 -0.26
CA PRO A 104 -8.34 35.21 -0.47
C PRO A 104 -7.52 35.20 0.83
N ALA A 105 -8.07 35.70 1.93
CA ALA A 105 -7.38 35.74 3.21
C ALA A 105 -7.34 34.34 3.87
N ALA A 106 -8.40 33.54 3.68
CA ALA A 106 -8.41 32.15 4.12
C ALA A 106 -7.39 31.31 3.33
N ARG A 107 -7.32 31.52 2.01
CA ARG A 107 -6.34 30.88 1.15
C ARG A 107 -4.90 31.24 1.53
N GLU A 108 -4.60 32.53 1.73
CA GLU A 108 -3.24 32.96 2.10
C GLU A 108 -2.76 32.34 3.43
N ARG A 109 -3.65 32.23 4.43
CA ARG A 109 -3.34 31.57 5.70
C ARG A 109 -3.08 30.07 5.53
N PHE A 110 -3.84 29.42 4.65
CA PHE A 110 -3.63 28.02 4.33
C PHE A 110 -2.30 27.80 3.63
N ASP A 111 -2.01 28.55 2.56
CA ASP A 111 -0.77 28.44 1.81
C ASP A 111 0.45 28.68 2.72
N ALA A 112 0.38 29.66 3.63
CA ALA A 112 1.45 29.91 4.61
C ALA A 112 1.62 28.75 5.61
N ARG A 113 0.51 28.16 6.09
CA ARG A 113 0.54 27.02 7.00
C ARG A 113 1.04 25.75 6.31
N GLU A 114 0.63 25.54 5.06
CA GLU A 114 1.09 24.45 4.19
C GLU A 114 2.61 24.53 4.01
N GLN A 115 3.14 25.71 3.69
CA GLN A 115 4.60 25.94 3.57
C GLN A 115 5.35 25.66 4.88
N GLU A 116 4.81 26.07 6.03
CA GLU A 116 5.41 25.78 7.33
C GLU A 116 5.47 24.27 7.60
N ILE A 117 4.35 23.57 7.40
CA ILE A 117 4.26 22.12 7.60
C ILE A 117 5.16 21.36 6.62
N GLN A 118 5.22 21.82 5.37
CA GLN A 118 6.13 21.28 4.37
C GLN A 118 7.59 21.47 4.80
N GLY A 119 7.97 22.65 5.28
CA GLY A 119 9.32 22.91 5.79
C GLY A 119 9.70 22.00 6.97
N GLU A 120 8.79 21.82 7.93
CA GLU A 120 8.99 20.86 9.03
C GLU A 120 9.14 19.42 8.53
N ARG A 121 8.28 19.01 7.59
CA ARG A 121 8.32 17.68 7.00
C ARG A 121 9.67 17.43 6.32
N ASP A 122 10.13 18.38 5.52
CA ASP A 122 11.36 18.25 4.76
C ASP A 122 12.59 18.17 5.69
N ASP A 123 12.62 18.94 6.80
CA ASP A 123 13.66 18.79 7.86
C ASP A 123 13.70 17.38 8.45
N PHE A 124 12.53 16.83 8.83
CA PHE A 124 12.49 15.48 9.39
C PHE A 124 12.88 14.41 8.36
N LEU A 125 12.51 14.58 7.09
CA LEU A 125 12.95 13.67 6.03
C LEU A 125 14.47 13.70 5.84
N GLU A 126 15.08 14.89 5.84
CA GLU A 126 16.54 15.03 5.73
C GLU A 126 17.28 14.38 6.89
N ARG A 127 16.77 14.56 8.12
CA ARG A 127 17.32 13.90 9.31
C ARG A 127 17.19 12.39 9.25
N ALA A 128 16.05 11.86 8.81
CA ALA A 128 15.87 10.43 8.63
C ALA A 128 16.85 9.84 7.60
N VAL A 129 17.01 10.51 6.46
CA VAL A 129 17.97 10.14 5.41
C VAL A 129 19.40 10.12 5.94
N ALA A 130 19.80 11.12 6.74
CA ALA A 130 21.13 11.17 7.34
C ALA A 130 21.40 9.95 8.23
N GLU A 131 20.46 9.61 9.12
CA GLU A 131 20.63 8.48 10.04
C GLU A 131 20.69 7.13 9.33
N TYR A 132 19.88 6.91 8.28
CA TYR A 132 20.01 5.69 7.48
C TYR A 132 21.37 5.58 6.81
N ARG A 133 21.89 6.68 6.25
CA ARG A 133 23.21 6.68 5.60
C ARG A 133 24.32 6.32 6.59
N GLU A 134 24.23 6.79 7.82
CA GLU A 134 25.17 6.43 8.88
C GLU A 134 25.10 4.93 9.22
N VAL A 135 23.89 4.34 9.29
CA VAL A 135 23.75 2.87 9.46
C VAL A 135 24.37 2.09 8.29
N LEU A 136 24.19 2.57 7.06
CA LEU A 136 24.74 1.94 5.86
C LEU A 136 26.28 2.08 5.77
N ALA A 137 26.83 3.20 6.26
CA ALA A 137 28.26 3.46 6.29
C ALA A 137 28.99 2.69 7.41
N ALA A 138 28.26 2.31 8.47
CA ALA A 138 28.81 1.53 9.58
C ALA A 138 29.32 0.15 9.13
N SER A 139 30.33 -0.32 9.85
CA SER A 139 30.94 -1.63 9.68
C SER A 139 30.62 -2.55 10.85
N GLY A 140 30.82 -3.85 10.67
CA GLY A 140 30.66 -4.83 11.73
C GLY A 140 29.37 -5.66 11.64
N PRO A 141 29.26 -6.72 12.46
CA PRO A 141 28.20 -7.72 12.34
C PRO A 141 26.79 -7.18 12.61
N LEU A 142 26.67 -6.18 13.48
CA LEU A 142 25.38 -5.52 13.72
C LEU A 142 24.96 -4.66 12.53
N ALA A 143 25.88 -3.85 11.98
CA ALA A 143 25.60 -3.05 10.79
C ALA A 143 25.09 -3.89 9.62
N LEU A 144 25.72 -5.05 9.37
CA LEU A 144 25.25 -5.99 8.35
C LEU A 144 23.79 -6.42 8.56
N ARG A 145 23.39 -6.69 9.80
CA ARG A 145 22.01 -7.09 10.14
C ARG A 145 21.00 -5.97 9.94
N LEU A 146 21.40 -4.71 10.17
CA LEU A 146 20.51 -3.54 10.08
C LEU A 146 20.44 -2.92 8.67
N ARG A 147 21.34 -3.31 7.75
CA ARG A 147 21.41 -2.75 6.39
C ARG A 147 20.14 -2.98 5.58
N ALA A 148 19.48 -4.12 5.72
CA ALA A 148 18.24 -4.38 4.97
C ALA A 148 17.14 -3.37 5.34
N GLU A 149 16.95 -3.12 6.63
CA GLU A 149 16.00 -2.11 7.14
C GLU A 149 16.40 -0.70 6.70
N ALA A 150 17.68 -0.36 6.81
CA ALA A 150 18.17 0.96 6.41
C ALA A 150 18.06 1.21 4.89
N ARG A 151 18.35 0.20 4.05
CA ARG A 151 18.19 0.30 2.59
C ARG A 151 16.73 0.50 2.21
N TYR A 152 15.83 -0.30 2.78
CA TYR A 152 14.41 -0.23 2.47
C TYR A 152 13.80 1.11 2.89
N GLY A 153 14.08 1.56 4.13
CA GLY A 153 13.64 2.85 4.63
C GLY A 153 14.16 4.02 3.80
N LEU A 154 15.47 4.06 3.56
CA LEU A 154 16.09 5.10 2.73
C LEU A 154 15.55 5.11 1.30
N ALA A 155 15.33 3.94 0.69
CA ALA A 155 14.73 3.87 -0.64
C ALA A 155 13.35 4.55 -0.66
N GLY A 156 12.48 4.27 0.32
CA GLY A 156 11.17 4.91 0.42
C GLY A 156 11.26 6.44 0.56
N LEU A 157 12.22 6.95 1.32
CA LEU A 157 12.44 8.41 1.44
C LEU A 157 12.95 9.04 0.16
N LEU A 158 13.85 8.37 -0.55
CA LEU A 158 14.35 8.85 -1.84
C LEU A 158 13.25 8.88 -2.91
N GLU A 159 12.28 7.96 -2.88
CA GLU A 159 11.11 8.04 -3.76
C GLU A 159 10.26 9.28 -3.49
N VAL A 160 10.00 9.60 -2.22
CA VAL A 160 9.29 10.82 -1.82
C VAL A 160 10.05 12.08 -2.26
N GLN A 161 11.39 12.05 -2.24
CA GLN A 161 12.24 13.14 -2.72
C GLN A 161 12.42 13.17 -4.25
N HIS A 162 11.62 12.42 -5.02
CA HIS A 162 11.71 12.33 -6.47
C HIS A 162 13.08 11.84 -6.98
N ARG A 163 13.74 10.94 -6.24
CA ARG A 163 15.02 10.30 -6.58
C ARG A 163 14.86 8.78 -6.81
N PRO A 164 14.01 8.35 -7.76
CA PRO A 164 13.64 6.95 -7.93
C PRO A 164 14.81 6.03 -8.32
N VAL A 165 15.77 6.52 -9.10
CA VAL A 165 16.91 5.72 -9.56
C VAL A 165 17.77 5.25 -8.38
N GLU A 166 18.04 6.16 -7.43
CA GLU A 166 18.81 5.84 -6.23
C GLU A 166 18.03 4.92 -5.28
N ALA A 167 16.72 5.13 -5.18
CA ALA A 167 15.85 4.24 -4.41
C ALA A 167 15.89 2.81 -4.97
N MET A 168 15.74 2.62 -6.28
CA MET A 168 15.75 1.29 -6.89
C MET A 168 17.11 0.59 -6.71
N ALA A 169 18.21 1.34 -6.82
CA ALA A 169 19.55 0.78 -6.58
C ALA A 169 19.71 0.22 -5.15
N LEU A 170 19.12 0.87 -4.14
CA LEU A 170 19.14 0.38 -2.76
C LEU A 170 18.30 -0.89 -2.59
N LEU A 171 17.13 -0.95 -3.23
CA LEU A 171 16.25 -2.13 -3.19
C LEU A 171 16.89 -3.34 -3.90
N GLU A 172 17.53 -3.11 -5.04
CA GLU A 172 18.28 -4.13 -5.76
C GLU A 172 19.46 -4.65 -4.91
N GLN A 173 20.17 -3.77 -4.21
CA GLN A 173 21.22 -4.17 -3.27
C GLN A 173 20.67 -4.99 -2.10
N LEU A 174 19.52 -4.59 -1.54
CA LEU A 174 18.86 -5.34 -0.47
C LEU A 174 18.54 -6.77 -0.93
N ILE A 175 17.91 -6.93 -2.09
CA ILE A 175 17.56 -8.26 -2.62
C ILE A 175 18.80 -9.10 -2.91
N ARG A 176 19.88 -8.47 -3.39
CA ARG A 176 21.14 -9.17 -3.72
C ARG A 176 21.87 -9.64 -2.48
N ASP A 177 21.99 -8.78 -1.49
CA ASP A 177 22.80 -9.04 -0.29
C ASP A 177 22.01 -9.85 0.75
N ASP A 178 20.69 -9.65 0.83
CA ASP A 178 19.81 -10.19 1.85
C ASP A 178 18.52 -10.83 1.25
N PRO A 179 18.62 -11.79 0.30
CA PRO A 179 17.48 -12.26 -0.51
C PRO A 179 16.33 -12.92 0.28
N GLU A 180 16.65 -13.50 1.44
CA GLU A 180 15.73 -14.18 2.36
C GLU A 180 15.18 -13.25 3.46
N HIS A 181 15.67 -12.00 3.53
CA HIS A 181 15.19 -11.05 4.51
C HIS A 181 13.71 -10.73 4.24
N PRO A 182 12.85 -10.56 5.26
CA PRO A 182 11.43 -10.25 5.05
C PRO A 182 11.19 -9.02 4.16
N LEU A 183 12.06 -8.01 4.24
CA LEU A 183 12.00 -6.80 3.40
C LEU A 183 12.43 -7.04 1.95
N ALA A 184 13.09 -8.16 1.61
CA ALA A 184 13.43 -8.47 0.23
C ALA A 184 12.18 -8.71 -0.61
N THR A 185 11.14 -9.30 -0.02
CA THR A 185 9.86 -9.48 -0.72
C THR A 185 9.12 -8.16 -0.90
N ALA A 186 9.15 -7.28 0.10
CA ALA A 186 8.61 -5.92 -0.04
C ALA A 186 9.38 -5.11 -1.12
N ALA A 187 10.72 -5.21 -1.15
CA ALA A 187 11.56 -4.60 -2.18
C ALA A 187 11.23 -5.13 -3.59
N ARG A 188 10.97 -6.44 -3.72
CA ARG A 188 10.53 -7.04 -5.00
C ARG A 188 9.18 -6.49 -5.45
N LEU A 189 8.23 -6.25 -4.53
CA LEU A 189 6.96 -5.60 -4.88
C LEU A 189 7.18 -4.20 -5.45
N THR A 190 7.99 -3.37 -4.77
CA THR A 190 8.27 -2.00 -5.23
C THR A 190 8.97 -2.00 -6.59
N LEU A 191 9.98 -2.85 -6.79
CA LEU A 191 10.64 -2.99 -8.09
C LEU A 191 9.68 -3.50 -9.18
N GLY A 192 8.78 -4.41 -8.83
CA GLY A 192 7.73 -4.90 -9.73
C GLY A 192 6.75 -3.79 -10.14
N ASP A 193 6.30 -2.98 -9.18
CA ASP A 193 5.43 -1.83 -9.44
C ASP A 193 6.12 -0.81 -10.36
N ARG A 194 7.39 -0.48 -10.10
CA ARG A 194 8.16 0.39 -10.97
C ARG A 194 8.32 -0.19 -12.38
N ALA A 195 8.68 -1.46 -12.48
CA ALA A 195 8.82 -2.13 -13.77
C ALA A 195 7.50 -2.13 -14.55
N PHE A 196 6.37 -2.32 -13.87
CA PHE A 196 5.04 -2.24 -14.48
C PHE A 196 4.72 -0.84 -15.00
N GLU A 197 5.00 0.20 -14.19
CA GLU A 197 4.83 1.61 -14.58
C GLU A 197 5.68 1.99 -15.80
N GLU A 198 6.92 1.47 -15.86
CA GLU A 198 7.86 1.66 -16.97
C GLU A 198 7.60 0.75 -18.18
N GLN A 199 6.51 -0.03 -18.17
CA GLN A 199 6.16 -1.01 -19.20
C GLN A 199 7.22 -2.12 -19.42
N ARG A 200 8.11 -2.34 -18.45
CA ARG A 200 9.01 -3.50 -18.40
C ARG A 200 8.26 -4.72 -17.89
N ILE A 201 7.33 -5.23 -18.70
CA ILE A 201 6.34 -6.24 -18.29
C ILE A 201 6.97 -7.55 -17.81
N ASP A 202 8.04 -8.03 -18.45
CA ASP A 202 8.69 -9.28 -18.04
C ASP A 202 9.40 -9.15 -16.68
N ASP A 203 10.06 -8.02 -16.43
CA ASP A 203 10.68 -7.72 -15.14
C ASP A 203 9.62 -7.63 -14.02
N ALA A 204 8.52 -6.92 -14.29
CA ALA A 204 7.40 -6.82 -13.36
C ALA A 204 6.82 -8.19 -13.03
N ARG A 205 6.57 -9.01 -14.06
CA ARG A 205 6.05 -10.37 -13.92
C ARG A 205 6.99 -11.25 -13.09
N ALA A 206 8.29 -11.19 -13.33
CA ALA A 206 9.29 -11.93 -12.58
C ALA A 206 9.30 -11.52 -11.10
N ALA A 207 9.26 -10.22 -10.82
CA ALA A 207 9.23 -9.68 -9.47
C ALA A 207 7.97 -10.12 -8.69
N TYR A 208 6.77 -9.99 -9.28
CA TYR A 208 5.54 -10.41 -8.63
C TYR A 208 5.47 -11.94 -8.44
N ARG A 209 5.98 -12.73 -9.38
CA ARG A 209 6.08 -14.19 -9.18
C ARG A 209 7.01 -14.56 -8.02
N ALA A 210 8.15 -13.89 -7.88
CA ALA A 210 9.02 -14.11 -6.72
C ALA A 210 8.31 -13.77 -5.40
N VAL A 211 7.46 -12.73 -5.39
CA VAL A 211 6.63 -12.39 -4.24
C VAL A 211 5.57 -13.47 -3.95
N MET A 212 4.97 -14.07 -4.99
CA MET A 212 4.02 -15.17 -4.82
C MET A 212 4.63 -16.38 -4.09
N GLU A 213 5.93 -16.65 -4.28
CA GLU A 213 6.63 -17.79 -3.65
C GLU A 213 7.02 -17.51 -2.19
N ALA A 214 7.50 -16.29 -1.89
CA ALA A 214 8.16 -16.00 -0.60
C ALA A 214 7.46 -14.92 0.25
N GLY A 215 6.42 -14.28 -0.26
CA GLY A 215 5.74 -13.17 0.41
C GLY A 215 4.80 -13.59 1.51
N LYS A 216 4.49 -12.66 2.41
CA LYS A 216 3.40 -12.80 3.40
C LYS A 216 2.04 -12.83 2.70
N PRO A 217 0.96 -13.30 3.35
CA PRO A 217 -0.37 -13.40 2.73
C PRO A 217 -0.83 -12.13 2.00
N ASN A 218 -0.71 -10.95 2.63
CA ASN A 218 -1.08 -9.67 2.02
C ASN A 218 -0.21 -9.28 0.82
N GLU A 219 1.10 -9.56 0.88
CA GLU A 219 2.03 -9.29 -0.22
C GLU A 219 1.74 -10.18 -1.43
N ARG A 220 1.47 -11.49 -1.20
CA ARG A 220 1.07 -12.43 -2.24
C ARG A 220 -0.26 -12.01 -2.87
N LEU A 221 -1.24 -11.60 -2.05
CA LEU A 221 -2.53 -11.14 -2.54
C LEU A 221 -2.37 -9.94 -3.49
N TYR A 222 -1.52 -8.98 -3.13
CA TYR A 222 -1.21 -7.82 -3.96
C TYR A 222 -0.43 -8.19 -5.24
N ALA A 223 0.59 -9.05 -5.13
CA ALA A 223 1.32 -9.55 -6.29
C ALA A 223 0.40 -10.26 -7.29
N ARG A 224 -0.52 -11.10 -6.80
CA ARG A 224 -1.55 -11.76 -7.62
C ARG A 224 -2.44 -10.76 -8.33
N TYR A 225 -2.89 -9.73 -7.62
CA TYR A 225 -3.69 -8.66 -8.21
C TYR A 225 -2.98 -7.96 -9.37
N LYS A 226 -1.67 -7.68 -9.22
CA LYS A 226 -0.85 -7.08 -10.27
C LYS A 226 -0.56 -8.02 -11.43
N LEU A 227 -0.39 -9.33 -11.18
CA LEU A 227 -0.31 -10.32 -12.23
C LEU A 227 -1.56 -10.34 -13.11
N GLY A 228 -2.76 -10.16 -12.54
CA GLY A 228 -3.99 -10.00 -13.33
C GLY A 228 -3.96 -8.79 -14.28
N TRP A 229 -3.42 -7.65 -13.84
CA TRP A 229 -3.22 -6.50 -14.72
C TRP A 229 -2.18 -6.74 -15.82
N ILE A 230 -1.08 -7.44 -15.49
CA ILE A 230 -0.11 -7.86 -16.49
C ILE A 230 -0.79 -8.71 -17.56
N SER A 231 -1.58 -9.70 -17.15
CA SER A 231 -2.26 -10.62 -18.08
C SER A 231 -3.24 -9.87 -18.99
N LEU A 232 -4.04 -8.96 -18.43
CA LEU A 232 -4.94 -8.13 -19.23
C LEU A 232 -4.18 -7.25 -20.24
N ASN A 233 -3.05 -6.67 -19.82
CA ASN A 233 -2.21 -5.82 -20.69
C ASN A 233 -1.46 -6.63 -21.77
N THR A 234 -1.28 -7.93 -21.57
CA THR A 234 -0.66 -8.84 -22.54
C THR A 234 -1.66 -9.70 -23.31
N ASP A 235 -2.90 -9.22 -23.44
CA ASP A 235 -3.97 -9.84 -24.22
C ASP A 235 -4.37 -11.26 -23.74
N ASP A 236 -4.25 -11.49 -22.43
CA ASP A 236 -4.76 -12.70 -21.75
C ASP A 236 -5.83 -12.32 -20.70
N PRO A 237 -7.02 -11.89 -21.16
CA PRO A 237 -8.14 -11.58 -20.27
C PRO A 237 -8.67 -12.82 -19.50
N GLN A 238 -8.41 -14.04 -19.99
CA GLN A 238 -8.81 -15.25 -19.28
C GLN A 238 -7.98 -15.44 -18.01
N ASP A 239 -6.64 -15.38 -18.11
CA ASP A 239 -5.79 -15.43 -16.92
C ASP A 239 -6.05 -14.23 -15.99
N ALA A 240 -6.28 -13.03 -16.54
CA ALA A 240 -6.64 -11.86 -15.72
C ALA A 240 -7.89 -12.12 -14.86
N LEU A 241 -8.95 -12.70 -15.45
CA LEU A 241 -10.17 -13.07 -14.74
C LEU A 241 -9.90 -14.10 -13.64
N GLU A 242 -9.04 -15.09 -13.90
CA GLU A 242 -8.65 -16.12 -12.94
C GLU A 242 -7.85 -15.53 -11.77
N GLN A 243 -6.82 -14.71 -12.05
CA GLN A 243 -6.00 -14.07 -11.02
C GLN A 243 -6.85 -13.20 -10.11
N TRP A 244 -7.70 -12.32 -10.67
CA TRP A 244 -8.55 -11.45 -9.85
C TRP A 244 -9.63 -12.22 -9.11
N THR A 245 -10.18 -13.29 -9.67
CA THR A 245 -11.12 -14.16 -8.95
C THR A 245 -10.47 -14.74 -7.70
N GLN A 246 -9.22 -15.22 -7.81
CA GLN A 246 -8.48 -15.73 -6.66
C GLN A 246 -8.19 -14.62 -5.63
N VAL A 247 -7.86 -13.40 -6.05
CA VAL A 247 -7.72 -12.25 -5.13
C VAL A 247 -9.00 -12.00 -4.34
N VAL A 248 -10.17 -12.08 -4.98
CA VAL A 248 -11.46 -11.90 -4.28
C VAL A 248 -11.69 -13.02 -3.26
N LEU A 249 -11.37 -14.26 -3.60
CA LEU A 249 -11.59 -15.41 -2.72
C LEU A 249 -10.62 -15.41 -1.52
N GLU A 250 -9.34 -15.18 -1.77
CA GLU A 250 -8.29 -15.12 -0.75
C GLU A 250 -8.45 -13.87 0.14
N GLY A 251 -8.83 -12.72 -0.41
CA GLY A 251 -8.96 -11.46 0.33
C GLY A 251 -10.08 -11.44 1.37
N ARG A 252 -11.04 -12.37 1.31
CA ARG A 252 -12.11 -12.52 2.32
C ARG A 252 -11.61 -13.12 3.64
N VAL A 253 -10.50 -13.86 3.60
CA VAL A 253 -9.96 -14.56 4.78
C VAL A 253 -8.68 -13.91 5.31
N ILE A 254 -8.04 -13.07 4.50
CA ILE A 254 -6.84 -12.34 4.91
C ILE A 254 -7.27 -11.02 5.57
N PRO A 255 -6.82 -10.73 6.81
CA PRO A 255 -7.00 -9.42 7.44
C PRO A 255 -6.55 -8.30 6.48
N GLU A 256 -7.31 -7.21 6.43
CA GLU A 256 -7.10 -6.07 5.50
C GLU A 256 -7.27 -6.37 3.99
N GLY A 257 -7.47 -7.64 3.59
CA GLY A 257 -7.59 -8.06 2.19
C GLY A 257 -8.88 -7.61 1.49
N GLU A 258 -9.93 -7.26 2.26
CA GLU A 258 -11.25 -6.91 1.74
C GLU A 258 -11.24 -5.67 0.84
N VAL A 259 -10.36 -4.70 1.07
CA VAL A 259 -10.23 -3.52 0.19
C VAL A 259 -9.78 -3.95 -1.21
N LEU A 260 -8.74 -4.80 -1.26
CA LEU A 260 -8.19 -5.30 -2.52
C LEU A 260 -9.13 -6.30 -3.19
N ALA A 261 -9.85 -7.13 -2.42
CA ALA A 261 -10.89 -8.02 -2.92
C ALA A 261 -12.00 -7.25 -3.64
N ARG A 262 -12.53 -6.17 -3.04
CA ARG A 262 -13.54 -5.32 -3.70
C ARG A 262 -13.03 -4.66 -4.96
N GLN A 263 -11.75 -4.29 -5.00
CA GLN A 263 -11.11 -3.74 -6.19
C GLN A 263 -10.99 -4.80 -7.29
N ALA A 264 -10.42 -5.97 -6.98
CA ALA A 264 -10.31 -7.09 -7.91
C ALA A 264 -11.69 -7.54 -8.47
N ALA A 265 -12.74 -7.56 -7.64
CA ALA A 265 -14.10 -7.86 -8.10
C ALA A 265 -14.61 -6.84 -9.14
N ARG A 266 -14.25 -5.56 -9.00
CA ARG A 266 -14.59 -4.51 -9.97
C ARG A 266 -13.79 -4.62 -11.26
N ASP A 267 -12.56 -5.11 -11.18
CA ASP A 267 -11.68 -5.30 -12.33
C ASP A 267 -12.02 -6.58 -13.10
N CYS A 268 -12.58 -7.60 -12.43
CA CYS A 268 -13.16 -8.78 -13.08
C CYS A 268 -14.19 -8.41 -14.16
N VAL A 269 -14.91 -7.29 -14.03
CA VAL A 269 -15.84 -6.79 -15.07
C VAL A 269 -15.11 -6.53 -16.40
N LEU A 270 -13.88 -6.02 -16.36
CA LEU A 270 -13.09 -5.71 -17.56
C LEU A 270 -12.70 -6.99 -18.30
N ALA A 271 -12.22 -7.99 -17.57
CA ALA A 271 -11.85 -9.28 -18.14
C ALA A 271 -13.09 -10.07 -18.59
N TYR A 272 -14.14 -10.11 -17.78
CA TYR A 272 -15.40 -10.81 -18.10
C TYR A 272 -16.08 -10.27 -19.36
N LEU A 273 -15.97 -8.97 -19.64
CA LEU A 273 -16.51 -8.38 -20.87
C LEU A 273 -15.91 -9.01 -22.14
N GLN A 274 -14.65 -9.45 -22.07
CA GLN A 274 -13.89 -9.99 -23.21
C GLN A 274 -14.05 -11.50 -23.37
N VAL A 275 -14.06 -12.26 -22.26
CA VAL A 275 -14.06 -13.74 -22.29
C VAL A 275 -15.32 -14.39 -21.70
N GLY A 276 -16.09 -13.62 -20.94
CA GLY A 276 -17.25 -14.10 -20.21
C GLY A 276 -18.48 -14.26 -21.10
N ARG A 277 -19.41 -15.08 -20.62
CA ARG A 277 -20.70 -15.31 -21.28
C ARG A 277 -21.79 -14.48 -20.60
N PRO A 278 -22.48 -13.56 -21.30
CA PRO A 278 -23.49 -12.68 -20.70
C PRO A 278 -24.52 -13.39 -19.83
N GLU A 279 -24.99 -14.56 -20.28
CA GLU A 279 -25.98 -15.39 -19.59
C GLU A 279 -25.47 -16.02 -18.28
N GLN A 280 -24.16 -16.13 -18.09
CA GLN A 280 -23.54 -16.69 -16.88
C GLN A 280 -23.12 -15.60 -15.88
N ALA A 281 -23.14 -14.32 -16.28
CA ALA A 281 -22.64 -13.22 -15.48
C ALA A 281 -23.32 -13.14 -14.11
N GLY A 282 -24.65 -13.30 -14.08
CA GLY A 282 -25.43 -13.28 -12.83
C GLY A 282 -24.95 -14.31 -11.82
N VAL A 283 -24.76 -15.55 -12.24
CA VAL A 283 -24.26 -16.64 -11.38
C VAL A 283 -22.82 -16.38 -10.94
N PHE A 284 -21.98 -15.93 -11.88
CA PHE A 284 -20.56 -15.66 -11.62
C PHE A 284 -20.40 -14.57 -10.56
N PHE A 285 -20.93 -13.36 -10.79
CA PHE A 285 -20.74 -12.23 -9.87
C PHE A 285 -21.46 -12.42 -8.54
N SER A 286 -22.61 -13.11 -8.50
CA SER A 286 -23.29 -13.44 -7.25
C SER A 286 -22.49 -14.39 -6.36
N ARG A 287 -21.76 -15.36 -6.95
CA ARG A 287 -20.85 -16.23 -6.20
C ARG A 287 -19.55 -15.52 -5.83
N LEU A 288 -19.02 -14.74 -6.77
CA LEU A 288 -17.75 -14.05 -6.63
C LEU A 288 -17.78 -12.97 -5.56
N HIS A 289 -18.85 -12.19 -5.45
CA HIS A 289 -18.98 -11.16 -4.41
C HIS A 289 -20.46 -10.80 -4.19
N PRO A 290 -21.19 -11.55 -3.33
CA PRO A 290 -22.64 -11.37 -3.16
C PRO A 290 -23.08 -9.93 -2.90
N GLU A 291 -22.34 -9.20 -2.05
CA GLU A 291 -22.67 -7.82 -1.67
C GLU A 291 -22.50 -6.80 -2.80
N LEU A 292 -21.57 -7.06 -3.74
CA LEU A 292 -21.29 -6.16 -4.86
C LEU A 292 -21.94 -6.62 -6.16
N ALA A 293 -22.51 -7.83 -6.20
CA ALA A 293 -22.95 -8.49 -7.42
C ALA A 293 -23.87 -7.60 -8.28
N SER A 294 -24.89 -6.98 -7.67
CA SER A 294 -25.81 -6.09 -8.39
C SER A 294 -25.09 -4.90 -9.05
N ALA A 295 -24.17 -4.25 -8.33
CA ALA A 295 -23.40 -3.12 -8.86
C ALA A 295 -22.44 -3.54 -9.97
N LEU A 296 -21.82 -4.72 -9.85
CA LEU A 296 -20.91 -5.27 -10.86
C LEU A 296 -21.67 -5.64 -12.14
N LEU A 297 -22.85 -6.27 -12.02
CA LEU A 297 -23.73 -6.61 -13.14
C LEU A 297 -24.23 -5.36 -13.86
N GLN A 298 -24.62 -4.32 -13.12
CA GLN A 298 -24.99 -3.02 -13.71
C GLN A 298 -23.83 -2.40 -14.50
N LYS A 299 -22.62 -2.42 -13.93
CA LYS A 299 -21.41 -1.92 -14.61
C LYS A 299 -21.12 -2.72 -15.88
N LEU A 300 -21.22 -4.04 -15.83
CA LEU A 300 -21.01 -4.91 -16.99
C LEU A 300 -22.07 -4.66 -18.07
N ALA A 301 -23.35 -4.57 -17.70
CA ALA A 301 -24.43 -4.28 -18.63
C ALA A 301 -24.25 -2.91 -19.30
N GLN A 302 -23.80 -1.89 -18.55
CA GLN A 302 -23.47 -0.59 -19.15
C GLN A 302 -22.33 -0.71 -20.16
N ARG A 303 -21.27 -1.47 -19.85
CA ARG A 303 -20.17 -1.71 -20.79
C ARG A 303 -20.61 -2.41 -22.07
N TYR A 304 -21.47 -3.43 -21.97
CA TYR A 304 -22.05 -4.07 -23.15
C TYR A 304 -22.85 -3.08 -24.00
N ARG A 305 -23.64 -2.18 -23.40
CA ARG A 305 -24.34 -1.12 -24.17
C ARG A 305 -23.36 -0.17 -24.85
N ASP A 306 -22.30 0.23 -24.17
CA ASP A 306 -21.27 1.14 -24.71
C ASP A 306 -20.55 0.51 -25.92
N GLU A 307 -20.43 -0.83 -25.96
CA GLU A 307 -19.90 -1.59 -27.10
C GLU A 307 -20.95 -1.90 -28.19
N GLY A 308 -22.18 -1.40 -28.06
CA GLY A 308 -23.26 -1.65 -29.03
C GLY A 308 -23.88 -3.05 -28.92
N ARG A 309 -23.79 -3.69 -27.75
CA ARG A 309 -24.30 -5.04 -27.45
C ARG A 309 -25.46 -4.98 -26.43
N PRO A 310 -26.60 -4.35 -26.74
CA PRO A 310 -27.71 -4.18 -25.79
C PRO A 310 -28.40 -5.49 -25.39
N ASP A 311 -28.39 -6.50 -26.25
CA ASP A 311 -28.95 -7.83 -25.95
C ASP A 311 -28.16 -8.53 -24.85
N ASP A 312 -26.83 -8.48 -24.91
CA ASP A 312 -25.95 -9.00 -23.87
C ASP A 312 -26.16 -8.25 -22.54
N ALA A 313 -26.35 -6.94 -22.60
CA ALA A 313 -26.69 -6.14 -21.42
C ALA A 313 -28.03 -6.57 -20.79
N ALA A 314 -29.03 -6.92 -21.61
CA ALA A 314 -30.31 -7.44 -21.14
C ALA A 314 -30.15 -8.82 -20.48
N MET A 315 -29.35 -9.72 -21.07
CA MET A 315 -29.04 -11.03 -20.49
C MET A 315 -28.37 -10.91 -19.12
N VAL A 316 -27.37 -10.04 -19.00
CA VAL A 316 -26.64 -9.79 -17.73
C VAL A 316 -27.58 -9.34 -16.61
N LEU A 317 -28.59 -8.52 -16.94
CA LEU A 317 -29.57 -8.01 -15.98
C LEU A 317 -30.75 -8.96 -15.74
N GLY A 318 -30.75 -10.14 -16.38
CA GLY A 318 -31.83 -11.13 -16.24
C GLY A 318 -33.14 -10.72 -16.93
N ALA A 319 -33.09 -9.79 -17.90
CA ALA A 319 -34.26 -9.46 -18.70
C ALA A 319 -34.53 -10.60 -19.71
N PRO A 320 -35.78 -11.08 -19.85
CA PRO A 320 -36.10 -12.11 -20.82
C PRO A 320 -35.79 -11.61 -22.24
N ALA A 321 -35.15 -12.46 -23.05
CA ALA A 321 -34.65 -12.18 -24.41
C ALA A 321 -35.73 -11.82 -25.46
N GLY A 322 -36.94 -11.40 -25.06
CA GLY A 322 -38.08 -11.10 -25.93
C GLY A 322 -38.65 -9.68 -25.81
N ALA A 323 -38.02 -8.77 -25.05
CA ALA A 323 -38.60 -7.44 -24.78
C ALA A 323 -38.31 -6.37 -25.87
N PHE A 324 -37.44 -6.63 -26.84
CA PHE A 324 -36.99 -5.62 -27.82
C PHE A 324 -37.28 -5.96 -29.30
N GLY A 325 -38.16 -6.92 -29.57
CA GLY A 325 -38.65 -7.20 -30.92
C GLY A 325 -39.95 -6.48 -31.24
N ARG A 326 -39.88 -5.38 -32.02
CA ARG A 326 -40.94 -4.92 -32.92
C ARG A 326 -40.33 -4.48 -34.24
#